data_AF-A0AAV3Q3L7-F1
#
_entry.id   AF-A0AAV3Q3L7-F1
#
_cell.length_a   1.000
_cell.length_b   1.000
_cell.length_c   1.000
_cell.angle_alpha   90.00
_cell.angle_beta   90.00
_cell.angle_gamma   90.00
#
_symmetry.space_group_name_H-M   'P 1'
#
loop_
_entity.id
_entity.type
_entity.pdbx_description
1 polymer ?
#
loop_
_entity_poly.entity_id
_entity_poly.type
_entity_poly.pdbx_seq_one_letter_code
_entity_poly.pdbx_strand_id
1 'polypeptide(L)'
;MEHSEDHEKPDDEQSAARLEEFRKSMEAKMALRQSNLKPERPDSSFLRTLDSSIKRNTAVIKKLKHINDEQREGLMDDLRSVNLSKFVSEAVGAICDAKLKTVDIQAAVQVYF
;
A
#
# COMPACT_ATOMS: atom_id res chain seq x y z
N MET A 1 29.94 -17.16 48.14
CA MET A 1 28.62 -17.61 47.65
C MET A 1 27.78 -16.35 47.52
N GLU A 2 27.87 -15.75 46.35
CA GLU A 2 26.84 -15.81 45.29
C GLU A 2 25.75 -14.76 45.54
N HIS A 3 25.64 -13.81 44.63
CA HIS A 3 24.49 -13.69 43.73
C HIS A 3 24.78 -12.54 42.76
N SER A 4 25.27 -12.93 41.59
CA SER A 4 25.23 -12.15 40.36
C SER A 4 24.03 -12.69 39.60
N GLU A 5 23.02 -11.90 39.31
CA GLU A 5 22.01 -12.15 38.26
C GLU A 5 20.94 -11.05 38.32
N ASP A 6 21.14 -9.95 37.60
CA ASP A 6 20.03 -9.24 36.95
C ASP A 6 20.58 -8.21 35.95
N HIS A 7 20.90 -8.62 34.71
CA HIS A 7 21.04 -7.62 33.64
C HIS A 7 20.90 -8.08 32.17
N GLU A 8 20.47 -9.30 31.85
CA GLU A 8 20.51 -9.80 30.45
C GLU A 8 19.16 -9.87 29.70
N LYS A 9 18.01 -9.54 30.30
CA LYS A 9 16.69 -9.81 29.66
C LYS A 9 16.15 -8.80 28.61
N PRO A 10 16.51 -7.50 28.56
CA PRO A 10 15.81 -6.56 27.66
C PRO A 10 16.31 -6.53 26.20
N ASP A 11 17.49 -7.08 25.89
CA ASP A 11 18.07 -7.07 24.54
C ASP A 11 17.50 -8.19 23.65
N ASP A 12 17.18 -9.35 24.24
CA ASP A 12 16.59 -10.49 23.56
C ASP A 12 15.16 -10.23 23.09
N GLU A 13 14.35 -9.52 23.89
CA GLU A 13 12.96 -9.21 23.53
C GLU A 13 12.88 -8.14 22.42
N GLN A 14 13.74 -7.11 22.48
CA GLN A 14 13.82 -6.11 21.41
C GLN A 14 14.36 -6.69 20.11
N SER A 15 15.35 -7.60 20.18
CA SER A 15 15.89 -8.25 18.98
C SER A 15 14.87 -9.20 18.36
N ALA A 16 14.12 -9.96 19.17
CA ALA A 16 13.01 -10.78 18.72
C ALA A 16 11.90 -9.95 18.04
N ALA A 17 11.51 -8.81 18.63
CA ALA A 17 10.49 -7.92 18.06
C ALA A 17 10.91 -7.35 16.70
N ARG A 18 12.17 -6.90 16.55
CA ARG A 18 12.70 -6.42 15.27
C ARG A 18 12.75 -7.51 14.21
N LEU A 19 13.11 -8.74 14.60
CA LEU A 19 13.12 -9.89 13.70
C LEU A 19 11.71 -10.21 13.22
N GLU A 20 10.71 -10.17 14.11
CA GLU A 20 9.31 -10.40 13.75
C GLU A 20 8.79 -9.32 12.79
N GLU A 21 9.10 -8.04 13.06
CA GLU A 21 8.74 -6.93 12.17
C GLU A 21 9.38 -7.09 10.78
N PHE A 22 10.67 -7.44 10.74
CA PHE A 22 11.37 -7.72 9.49
C PHE A 22 10.72 -8.88 8.73
N ARG A 23 10.36 -9.96 9.43
CA ARG A 23 9.66 -11.12 8.86
C ARG A 23 8.31 -10.71 8.25
N LYS A 24 7.51 -9.92 8.99
CA LYS A 24 6.22 -9.39 8.50
C LYS A 24 6.40 -8.53 7.25
N SER A 25 7.40 -7.64 7.25
CA SER A 25 7.72 -6.81 6.08
C SER A 25 8.11 -7.65 4.86
N MET A 26 8.93 -8.70 5.06
CA MET A 26 9.30 -9.61 3.98
C MET A 26 8.11 -10.40 3.44
N GLU A 27 7.26 -10.91 4.32
CA GLU A 27 6.07 -11.66 3.95
C GLU A 27 5.10 -10.80 3.12
N ALA A 28 4.83 -9.57 3.56
CA ALA A 28 4.01 -8.62 2.82
C ALA A 28 4.57 -8.32 1.41
N LYS A 29 5.90 -8.10 1.30
CA LYS A 29 6.56 -7.88 0.01
C LYS A 29 6.47 -9.09 -0.91
N MET A 30 6.62 -10.31 -0.37
CA MET A 30 6.52 -11.53 -1.16
C MET A 30 5.08 -11.76 -1.65
N ALA A 31 4.09 -11.55 -0.79
CA ALA A 31 2.68 -11.65 -1.16
C ALA A 31 2.32 -10.65 -2.27
N LEU A 32 2.75 -9.39 -2.12
CA LEU A 32 2.53 -8.36 -3.14
C LEU A 32 3.23 -8.69 -4.46
N ARG A 33 4.46 -9.20 -4.41
CA ARG A 33 5.17 -9.65 -5.60
C ARG A 33 4.41 -10.77 -6.32
N GLN A 34 3.85 -11.72 -5.57
CA GLN A 34 3.09 -12.82 -6.14
C GLN A 34 1.80 -12.33 -6.82
N SER A 35 1.04 -11.42 -6.20
CA SER A 35 -0.17 -10.84 -6.82
C SER A 35 0.15 -10.08 -8.10
N ASN A 36 1.27 -9.34 -8.12
CA ASN A 36 1.71 -8.57 -9.29
C ASN A 36 2.23 -9.44 -10.45
N LEU A 37 2.76 -10.64 -10.17
CA LEU A 37 3.23 -11.55 -11.21
C LEU A 37 2.07 -12.17 -12.02
N LYS A 38 0.90 -12.31 -11.40
CA LYS A 38 -0.31 -12.88 -12.02
C LYS A 38 -1.53 -12.06 -11.60
N PRO A 39 -1.66 -10.81 -12.09
CA PRO A 39 -2.75 -9.95 -11.69
C PRO A 39 -4.06 -10.49 -12.24
N GLU A 40 -5.04 -10.68 -11.36
CA GLU A 40 -6.41 -10.98 -11.77
C GLU A 40 -7.04 -9.69 -12.30
N ARG A 41 -7.35 -9.66 -13.60
CA ARG A 41 -7.94 -8.49 -14.25
C ARG A 41 -9.44 -8.70 -14.38
N PRO A 42 -10.27 -7.80 -13.83
CA PRO A 42 -11.72 -7.92 -13.98
C PRO A 42 -12.12 -7.81 -15.45
N ASP A 43 -13.21 -8.48 -15.80
CA ASP A 43 -13.76 -8.42 -17.15
C ASP A 43 -14.50 -7.10 -17.43
N SER A 44 -14.86 -6.89 -18.70
CA SER A 44 -15.57 -5.68 -19.11
C SER A 44 -16.96 -5.55 -18.47
N SER A 45 -17.62 -6.65 -18.08
CA SER A 45 -18.92 -6.64 -17.42
C SER A 45 -18.82 -6.05 -16.02
N PHE A 46 -17.83 -6.50 -15.25
CA PHE A 46 -17.54 -5.97 -13.93
C PHE A 46 -17.18 -4.49 -14.00
N LEU A 47 -16.31 -4.09 -14.93
CA LEU A 47 -15.94 -2.67 -15.07
C LEU A 47 -17.13 -1.75 -15.37
N ARG A 48 -18.20 -2.27 -16.00
CA ARG A 48 -19.44 -1.52 -16.24
C ARG A 48 -20.28 -1.29 -14.99
N THR A 49 -20.07 -2.05 -13.91
CA THR A 49 -20.80 -1.87 -12.63
C THR A 49 -20.16 -0.82 -11.73
N LEU A 50 -18.94 -0.38 -12.04
CA LEU A 50 -18.18 0.62 -11.27
C LEU A 50 -18.49 2.05 -11.69
N ASP A 51 -18.21 3.01 -10.81
CA ASP A 51 -18.49 4.43 -11.04
C ASP A 51 -17.55 5.02 -12.11
N SER A 52 -18.11 5.37 -13.26
CA SER A 52 -17.40 5.96 -14.40
C SER A 52 -17.53 7.49 -14.46
N SER A 53 -18.06 8.14 -13.42
CA SER A 53 -18.25 9.59 -13.40
C SER A 53 -16.90 10.31 -13.37
N ILE A 54 -16.77 11.35 -14.19
CA ILE A 54 -15.57 12.19 -14.25
C ILE A 54 -15.25 12.77 -12.86
N LYS A 55 -16.29 13.16 -12.11
CA LYS A 55 -16.16 13.74 -10.77
C LYS A 55 -15.47 12.78 -9.80
N ARG A 56 -15.92 11.52 -9.72
CA ARG A 56 -15.34 10.53 -8.81
C ARG A 56 -13.94 10.12 -9.25
N ASN A 57 -13.75 9.82 -10.53
CA ASN A 57 -12.44 9.44 -11.08
C ASN A 57 -11.39 10.56 -10.88
N THR A 58 -11.73 11.81 -11.19
CA THR A 58 -10.82 12.96 -10.94
C THR A 58 -10.48 13.12 -9.46
N ALA A 59 -11.42 12.85 -8.55
CA ALA A 59 -11.16 12.93 -7.12
C ALA A 59 -10.16 11.84 -6.67
N VAL A 60 -10.32 10.60 -7.15
CA VAL A 60 -9.38 9.50 -6.88
C VAL A 60 -7.98 9.81 -7.45
N ILE A 61 -7.90 10.32 -8.68
CA ILE A 61 -6.62 10.69 -9.31
C ILE A 61 -5.89 11.77 -8.51
N LYS A 62 -6.61 12.76 -7.96
CA LYS A 62 -6.02 13.76 -7.07
C LYS A 62 -5.47 13.15 -5.78
N LYS A 63 -6.15 12.13 -5.23
CA LYS A 63 -5.67 11.41 -4.04
C LYS A 63 -4.42 10.59 -4.35
N LEU A 64 -4.32 9.95 -5.52
CA LEU A 64 -3.10 9.26 -5.96
C LEU A 64 -1.87 10.20 -5.91
N LYS A 65 -2.01 11.46 -6.34
CA LYS A 65 -0.91 12.45 -6.29
C LYS A 65 -0.47 12.83 -4.86
N HIS A 66 -1.32 12.63 -3.86
CA HIS A 66 -1.13 13.08 -2.49
C HIS A 66 -1.24 11.94 -1.47
N ILE A 67 -0.84 10.73 -1.86
CA ILE A 67 -0.88 9.57 -1.00
C ILE A 67 0.00 9.75 0.26
N ASN A 68 -0.52 9.25 1.38
CA ASN A 68 0.17 9.09 2.65
C ASN A 68 -0.38 7.84 3.37
N ASP A 69 0.25 7.45 4.48
CA ASP A 69 -0.15 6.23 5.19
C ASP A 69 -1.56 6.33 5.82
N GLU A 70 -1.95 7.49 6.33
CA GLU A 70 -3.28 7.71 6.92
C GLU A 70 -4.43 7.53 5.93
N GLN A 71 -4.23 7.92 4.67
CA GLN A 71 -5.24 7.88 3.62
C GLN A 71 -5.22 6.60 2.79
N ARG A 72 -4.24 5.72 3.01
CA ARG A 72 -4.00 4.51 2.24
C ARG A 72 -5.25 3.62 2.10
N GLU A 73 -5.89 3.30 3.23
CA GLU A 73 -7.04 2.39 3.25
C GLU A 73 -8.26 2.99 2.54
N GLY A 74 -8.57 4.26 2.83
CA GLY A 74 -9.67 4.94 2.15
C GLY A 74 -9.44 5.10 0.64
N LEU A 75 -8.19 5.27 0.21
CA LEU A 75 -7.85 5.32 -1.21
C LEU A 75 -7.97 3.95 -1.89
N MET A 76 -7.60 2.86 -1.20
CA MET A 76 -7.82 1.50 -1.71
C MET A 76 -9.31 1.20 -1.93
N ASP A 77 -10.16 1.60 -1.00
CA ASP A 77 -11.61 1.43 -1.14
C ASP A 77 -12.19 2.28 -2.27
N ASP A 78 -11.74 3.53 -2.39
CA ASP A 78 -12.12 4.39 -3.50
C ASP A 78 -11.72 3.76 -4.85
N LEU A 79 -10.49 3.25 -4.99
CA LEU A 79 -9.98 2.62 -6.21
C LEU A 79 -10.78 1.39 -6.61
N ARG A 80 -11.28 0.60 -5.64
CA ARG A 80 -12.15 -0.56 -5.90
C ARG A 80 -13.54 -0.16 -6.41
N SER A 81 -13.96 1.08 -6.18
CA SER A 81 -15.31 1.56 -6.50
C SER A 81 -15.44 2.28 -7.85
N VAL A 82 -14.32 2.70 -8.46
CA VAL A 82 -14.31 3.52 -9.69
C VAL A 82 -13.80 2.75 -10.90
N ASN A 83 -14.27 3.14 -12.09
CA ASN A 83 -13.73 2.66 -13.36
C ASN A 83 -12.73 3.67 -13.96
N LEU A 84 -11.44 3.46 -13.69
CA LEU A 84 -10.35 4.30 -14.21
C LEU A 84 -9.91 3.96 -15.64
N SER A 85 -10.56 3.01 -16.34
CA SER A 85 -10.09 2.53 -17.66
C SER A 85 -9.91 3.64 -18.71
N LYS A 86 -10.65 4.75 -18.59
CA LYS A 86 -10.55 5.91 -19.48
C LYS A 86 -9.58 7.00 -19.00
N PHE A 87 -9.07 6.89 -17.78
CA PHE A 87 -8.24 7.90 -17.11
C PHE A 87 -6.85 7.35 -16.71
N VAL A 88 -6.42 6.24 -17.32
CA VAL A 88 -5.17 5.56 -16.96
C VAL A 88 -3.97 6.50 -17.11
N SER A 89 -3.92 7.29 -18.19
CA SER A 89 -2.83 8.22 -18.45
C SER A 89 -2.74 9.29 -17.35
N GLU A 90 -3.86 9.84 -16.92
CA GLU A 90 -3.94 10.84 -15.86
C GLU A 90 -3.61 10.24 -14.50
N ALA A 91 -4.06 9.02 -14.22
CA ALA A 91 -3.70 8.30 -13.00
C ALA A 91 -2.19 8.05 -12.92
N VAL A 92 -1.59 7.55 -14.01
CA VAL A 92 -0.14 7.34 -14.08
C VAL A 92 0.62 8.67 -13.97
N GLY A 93 0.15 9.73 -14.64
CA GLY A 93 0.73 11.06 -14.50
C GLY A 93 0.70 11.58 -13.06
N ALA A 94 -0.43 11.41 -12.35
CA ALA A 94 -0.56 11.77 -10.95
C ALA A 94 0.40 10.98 -10.03
N ILE A 95 0.60 9.69 -10.31
CA ILE A 95 1.55 8.83 -9.59
C ILE A 95 2.98 9.31 -9.82
N CYS A 96 3.37 9.58 -11.07
CA CYS A 96 4.71 10.08 -11.41
C CYS A 96 5.00 11.44 -10.78
N ASP A 97 3.99 12.30 -10.68
CA ASP A 97 4.08 13.62 -10.06
C ASP A 97 4.04 13.60 -8.52
N ALA A 98 3.73 12.46 -7.90
CA ALA A 98 3.54 12.36 -6.47
C ALA A 98 4.86 12.63 -5.72
N LYS A 99 4.83 13.56 -4.77
CA LYS A 99 5.98 13.91 -3.92
C LYS A 99 5.93 13.12 -2.64
N LEU A 100 6.46 11.90 -2.68
CA LEU A 100 6.43 10.97 -1.54
C LEU A 100 7.50 11.31 -0.51
N LYS A 101 7.13 11.31 0.77
CA LYS A 101 8.10 11.26 1.87
C LYS A 101 8.50 9.81 2.11
N THR A 102 9.66 9.59 2.74
CA THR A 102 10.13 8.23 3.06
C THR A 102 9.10 7.39 3.83
N VAL A 103 8.38 8.02 4.76
CA VAL A 103 7.32 7.38 5.55
C VAL A 103 6.13 6.92 4.71
N ASP A 104 5.87 7.57 3.57
CA ASP A 104 4.72 7.29 2.70
C ASP A 104 5.02 6.22 1.64
N ILE A 105 6.29 5.81 1.50
CA ILE A 105 6.71 4.85 0.45
C ILE A 105 5.96 3.53 0.57
N GLN A 106 5.78 3.01 1.79
CA GLN A 106 5.07 1.73 1.97
C GLN A 106 3.60 1.84 1.56
N ALA A 107 2.93 2.94 1.90
CA ALA A 107 1.56 3.20 1.47
C ALA A 107 1.46 3.31 -0.05
N ALA A 108 2.38 4.05 -0.69
CA ALA A 108 2.45 4.16 -2.14
C ALA A 108 2.63 2.80 -2.83
N VAL A 109 3.54 1.97 -2.32
CA VAL A 109 3.78 0.63 -2.85
C VAL A 109 2.52 -0.24 -2.75
N GLN A 110 1.80 -0.19 -1.62
CA GLN A 110 0.57 -0.98 -1.44
C GLN A 110 -0.61 -0.51 -2.31
N VAL A 111 -0.66 0.76 -2.70
CA VAL A 111 -1.77 1.31 -3.50
C VAL A 111 -1.51 1.18 -5.00
N TYR A 112 -0.26 1.27 -5.43
CA TYR A 112 0.08 1.28 -6.87
C TYR A 112 0.34 -0.12 -7.46
N PHE A 113 0.57 -1.11 -6.60
CA PHE A 113 0.90 -2.48 -6.95
C PHE A 113 -0.02 -3.44 -6.19
#